data_AF-E7DYM0-F1
#
_entry.id   AF-E7DYM0-F1
#
_cell.length_a   1.000
_cell.length_b   1.000
_cell.length_c   1.000
_cell.angle_alpha   90.00
_cell.angle_beta   90.00
_cell.angle_gamma   90.00
#
_symmetry.space_group_name_H-M   'P 1'
#
loop_
_entity.id
_entity.type
_entity.pdbx_description
1 polymer ?
#
loop_
_entity_poly.entity_id
_entity_poly.type
_entity_poly.pdbx_seq_one_letter_code
_entity_poly.pdbx_strand_id
1 'polypeptide(L)' 'MGAGIQEDALRAMLEGGAVREVLISRHGDQWGLAIRLGGAGNRWLPVRSRREVQHTWSSLTAVGRYRRFGD' A
#
# COMPACT_ATOMS: atom_id res chain seq x y z
N MET A 1 11.03 10.55 -11.11
CA MET A 1 10.94 9.17 -10.59
C MET A 1 10.07 9.19 -9.34
N GLY A 2 8.91 8.54 -9.33
CA GLY A 2 7.91 8.70 -8.27
C GLY A 2 8.13 7.77 -7.08
N ALA A 3 8.35 8.33 -5.88
CA ALA A 3 8.66 7.57 -4.66
C ALA A 3 7.43 6.83 -4.10
N GLY A 4 7.27 5.56 -4.50
CA GLY A 4 6.29 4.62 -3.96
C GLY A 4 6.87 3.21 -3.91
N ILE A 5 6.23 2.30 -3.17
CA ILE A 5 6.71 0.93 -2.93
C ILE A 5 6.04 -0.03 -3.92
N GLN A 6 6.82 -0.93 -4.53
CA GLN A 6 6.27 -2.01 -5.34
C GLN A 6 5.55 -3.04 -4.47
N GLU A 7 4.43 -3.59 -4.93
CA GLU A 7 3.66 -4.67 -4.28
C GLU A 7 4.53 -5.81 -3.72
N ASP A 8 5.54 -6.21 -4.48
CA ASP A 8 6.47 -7.30 -4.18
C ASP A 8 7.37 -6.96 -2.98
N ALA A 9 7.80 -5.70 -2.87
CA ALA A 9 8.57 -5.18 -1.74
C ALA A 9 7.68 -4.89 -0.52
N LEU A 10 6.42 -4.48 -0.72
CA LEU A 10 5.42 -4.35 0.34
C LEU A 10 5.25 -5.67 1.10
N ARG A 11 5.18 -6.81 0.39
CA ARG A 11 5.09 -8.15 1.01
C ARG A 11 6.22 -8.38 2.01
N ALA A 12 7.47 -8.21 1.57
CA ALA A 12 8.65 -8.40 2.41
C ALA A 12 8.67 -7.42 3.61
N MET A 13 8.18 -6.19 3.44
CA MET A 13 8.09 -5.20 4.53
C MET A 13 6.97 -5.49 5.54
N LEU A 14 5.86 -6.11 5.12
CA LEU A 14 4.83 -6.60 6.02
C LEU A 14 5.33 -7.81 6.82
N GLU A 15 5.95 -8.78 6.13
CA GLU A 15 6.47 -10.01 6.74
C GLU A 15 7.69 -9.75 7.65
N GLY A 16 8.49 -8.73 7.36
CA GLY A 16 9.56 -8.23 8.23
C GLY A 16 9.12 -7.21 9.29
N GLY A 17 7.81 -6.96 9.48
CA GLY A 17 7.30 -6.04 10.52
C GLY A 17 7.69 -4.56 10.36
N ALA A 18 8.16 -4.14 9.18
CA ALA A 18 8.65 -2.78 8.92
C ALA A 18 7.53 -1.76 8.65
N VAL A 19 6.33 -2.23 8.29
CA VAL A 19 5.14 -1.39 8.11
C VAL A 19 4.52 -1.08 9.48
N ARG A 20 4.39 0.21 9.80
CA ARG A 20 3.82 0.68 11.07
C ARG A 20 2.34 1.03 10.95
N GLU A 21 1.93 1.61 9.81
CA GLU A 21 0.54 1.97 9.52
C GLU A 21 0.22 1.75 8.04
N VAL A 22 -1.07 1.51 7.76
CA VAL A 22 -1.64 1.38 6.42
C VAL A 22 -2.78 2.37 6.28
N LEU A 23 -2.79 3.12 5.18
CA LEU A 23 -3.84 4.07 4.81
C LEU A 23 -4.52 3.55 3.54
N ILE A 24 -5.85 3.48 3.59
CA ILE A 24 -6.70 3.23 2.41
C ILE A 24 -7.45 4.54 2.12
N SER A 25 -7.30 5.06 0.90
CA SER A 25 -7.83 6.37 0.50
C SER A 25 -8.67 6.26 -0.78
N ARG A 26 -9.76 7.03 -0.88
CA ARG A 26 -10.59 7.09 -2.09
C ARG A 26 -10.07 8.19 -3.02
N HIS A 27 -9.96 7.88 -4.30
CA HIS A 27 -9.54 8.78 -5.38
C HIS A 27 -10.54 8.65 -6.53
N GLY A 28 -11.53 9.56 -6.60
CA GLY A 28 -12.69 9.40 -7.49
C GLY A 28 -13.47 8.13 -7.14
N ASP A 29 -13.70 7.26 -8.11
CA ASP A 29 -14.35 5.94 -7.90
C ASP A 29 -13.36 4.79 -7.67
N GLN A 30 -12.07 5.11 -7.57
CA GLN A 30 -11.03 4.16 -7.24
C GLN A 30 -10.58 4.31 -5.78
N TRP A 31 -9.93 3.26 -5.28
CA TRP A 31 -9.29 3.21 -3.97
C TRP A 31 -7.80 3.04 -4.15
N GLY A 32 -6.99 3.75 -3.37
CA GLY A 32 -5.54 3.60 -3.30
C GLY A 32 -5.12 3.07 -1.92
N LEU A 33 -3.92 2.52 -1.85
CA LEU A 33 -3.30 2.06 -0.60
C LEU A 33 -1.92 2.69 -0.47
N ALA A 34 -1.62 3.21 0.72
CA ALA A 34 -0.32 3.73 1.10
C ALA A 34 0.11 3.14 2.44
N ILE A 35 1.42 3.05 2.67
CA ILE A 35 1.99 2.57 3.94
C ILE A 35 2.92 3.60 4.55
N ARG A 36 3.06 3.57 5.87
CA ARG A 36 4.06 4.33 6.63
C ARG A 36 4.98 3.35 7.35
N LEU A 37 6.28 3.53 7.17
CA LEU A 37 7.30 2.65 7.74
C LEU A 37 7.66 3.06 9.17
N GLY A 38 8.28 2.14 9.91
CA GLY A 38 9.00 2.47 11.14
C GLY A 38 10.26 3.32 10.90
N GLY A 39 10.80 3.90 11.97
CA GLY A 39 12.03 4.71 11.93
C GLY A 39 11.87 6.13 11.39
N ALA A 40 12.96 6.73 10.90
CA ALA A 40 13.02 8.14 10.50
C ALA A 40 12.17 8.48 9.25
N GLY A 41 11.69 7.48 8.51
CA GLY A 41 10.87 7.65 7.30
C GLY A 41 9.40 7.94 7.59
N ASN A 42 9.09 9.00 8.34
CA ASN A 42 7.72 9.38 8.72
C ASN A 42 6.88 9.97 7.56
N ARG A 43 6.88 9.33 6.38
CA ARG A 43 6.11 9.73 5.20
C ARG A 43 5.26 8.58 4.68
N TRP A 44 4.09 8.90 4.14
CA TRP A 44 3.28 7.93 3.40
C TRP A 44 3.94 7.57 2.08
N LEU A 45 3.94 6.29 1.75
CA LEU A 45 4.48 5.71 0.54
C LEU A 45 3.33 5.03 -0.22
N PRO A 46 2.89 5.55 -1.38
CA PRO A 46 1.84 4.91 -2.18
C PRO A 46 2.36 3.57 -2.71
N VAL A 47 1.48 2.56 -2.72
CA VAL A 47 1.78 1.24 -3.27
C VAL A 47 1.54 1.25 -4.78
N ARG A 48 2.43 0.57 -5.51
CA ARG A 48 2.54 0.62 -6.97
C ARG A 48 2.65 -0.77 -7.55
N SER A 49 1.87 -1.06 -8.59
CA SER A 49 2.02 -2.29 -9.36
C SER A 49 3.16 -2.16 -10.36
N ARG A 50 3.68 -3.28 -10.87
CA ARG A 50 4.71 -3.29 -11.93
C ARG A 50 4.26 -2.60 -13.22
N ARG A 51 2.94 -2.41 -13.41
CA ARG A 51 2.34 -1.74 -14.58
C ARG A 51 1.84 -0.31 -14.31
N GLU A 52 1.78 0.15 -13.05
CA GLU A 52 1.00 1.34 -12.69
C GLU A 52 1.78 2.35 -11.83
N VAL A 53 1.47 3.63 -12.01
CA VAL A 53 2.12 4.73 -11.24
C VAL A 53 1.65 4.78 -9.78
N GLN A 54 0.44 4.28 -9.53
CA GLN A 54 -0.13 3.96 -8.23
C GLN A 54 -1.09 2.78 -8.47
N HIS A 55 -1.03 1.72 -7.68
CA HIS A 55 -1.99 0.63 -7.83
C HIS A 55 -3.33 1.07 -7.22
N THR A 56 -4.42 0.78 -7.93
CA THR A 56 -5.76 1.18 -7.50
C THR A 56 -6.78 0.06 -7.66
N TRP A 57 -7.79 0.06 -6.80
CA TRP A 57 -8.83 -0.95 -6.73
C TRP A 57 -10.20 -0.31 -6.97
N SER A 58 -11.10 -1.01 -7.66
CA SER A 58 -12.47 -0.53 -7.94
C SER A 58 -13.42 -0.56 -6.74
N SER A 59 -13.00 -1.06 -5.57
CA SER A 59 -13.84 -1.18 -4.36
C SER A 59 -13.01 -1.46 -3.11
N LEU A 60 -13.47 -1.00 -1.94
CA LEU A 60 -12.90 -1.35 -0.63
C LEU A 60 -12.75 -2.86 -0.44
N THR A 61 -13.74 -3.66 -0.86
CA THR A 61 -13.70 -5.14 -0.78
C THR A 61 -12.55 -5.75 -1.58
N ALA A 62 -12.11 -5.11 -2.67
CA ALA A 62 -10.95 -5.56 -3.44
C ALA A 62 -9.63 -5.18 -2.73
N VAL A 63 -9.57 -4.02 -2.06
CA VAL A 63 -8.45 -3.66 -1.18
C VAL A 63 -8.36 -4.62 0.03
N GLY A 64 -9.49 -4.96 0.66
CA GLY A 64 -9.54 -5.90 1.79
C GLY A 64 -9.24 -7.36 1.43
N ARG A 65 -9.35 -7.73 0.15
CA ARG A 65 -8.90 -9.04 -0.37
C ARG A 65 -7.42 -9.07 -0.74
N TYR A 66 -6.79 -7.92 -0.91
CA TYR A 66 -5.42 -7.79 -1.41
C TYR A 66 -4.39 -8.50 -0.52
N ARG A 67 -4.57 -8.39 0.80
CA ARG A 67 -4.31 -9.45 1.79
C ARG A 67 -5.38 -9.36 2.87
N ARG A 68 -5.75 -10.50 3.46
CA ARG A 68 -6.57 -10.54 4.69
C ARG A 68 -5.79 -9.83 5.80
N PHE A 69 -6.22 -8.63 6.17
CA PHE A 69 -5.67 -7.88 7.29
C PHE A 69 -6.23 -8.48 8.60
N GLY A 70 -5.48 -9.40 9.19
CA GLY A 70 -5.88 -10.15 10.38
C GLY A 70 -6.18 -11.62 10.07
N ASP A 71 -5.19 -12.46 10.26
CA ASP A 71 -5.32 -13.78 10.87
C ASP A 71 -4.19 -13.87 11.93
#